data_AF-D2BIY0-F1
#
_entry.id   AF-D2BIY0-F1
#
_cell.length_a   1.000
_cell.length_b   1.000
_cell.length_c   1.000
_cell.angle_alpha   90.00
_cell.angle_beta   90.00
_cell.angle_gamma   90.00
#
_symmetry.space_group_name_H-M   'P 1'
#
loop_
_entity.id
_entity.type
_entity.pdbx_description
1 polymer ?
#
loop_
_entity_poly.entity_id
_entity_poly.type
_entity_poly.pdbx_seq_one_letter_code
_entity_poly.pdbx_strand_id
1 'polypeptide(L)'
;MTEGNTTLDQKLFRVWLVLLGVASVLFTLMAFFKLFTDADISVGIEYLITGLVLGTSFFLVLKNNLNARAAVGSALFFMGYIFSVVGLAFSPFFWGLGIIVFAASLITAYRNRI
;
A
#
# COMPACT_ATOMS: atom_id res chain seq x y z
N MET A 1 -33.62 2.80 -2.27
CA MET A 1 -33.00 3.44 -1.08
C MET A 1 -31.55 2.95 -0.99
N THR A 2 -30.59 3.67 -1.55
CA THR A 2 -29.17 3.24 -1.65
C THR A 2 -28.18 4.38 -1.38
N GLU A 3 -28.63 5.47 -0.75
CA GLU A 3 -27.77 6.63 -0.46
C GLU A 3 -26.91 6.47 0.81
N GLY A 4 -27.27 5.54 1.70
CA GLY A 4 -26.52 5.26 2.94
C GLY A 4 -25.18 4.54 2.72
N ASN A 5 -25.04 3.77 1.64
CA ASN A 5 -23.84 2.95 1.39
C ASN A 5 -22.69 3.78 0.76
N THR A 6 -23.03 4.77 -0.07
CA THR A 6 -22.05 5.52 -0.85
C THR A 6 -21.21 6.47 0.00
N THR A 7 -21.76 7.01 1.08
CA THR A 7 -21.06 7.95 1.98
C THR A 7 -20.07 7.26 2.91
N LEU A 8 -20.39 6.04 3.38
CA LEU A 8 -19.48 5.23 4.19
C LEU A 8 -18.25 4.80 3.36
N ASP A 9 -18.48 4.27 2.16
CA ASP A 9 -17.42 3.90 1.21
C ASP A 9 -16.46 5.06 0.93
N GLN A 10 -17.00 6.27 0.75
CA GLN A 10 -16.22 7.47 0.46
C GLN A 10 -15.36 7.91 1.63
N LYS A 11 -15.88 7.80 2.87
CA LYS A 11 -15.12 8.10 4.08
C LYS A 11 -14.01 7.06 4.31
N LEU A 12 -14.34 5.77 4.17
CA LEU A 12 -13.37 4.68 4.29
C LEU A 12 -12.24 4.84 3.28
N PHE A 13 -12.58 5.16 2.04
CA PHE A 13 -11.64 5.45 0.97
C PHE A 13 -10.66 6.58 1.32
N ARG A 14 -11.15 7.69 1.86
CA ARG A 14 -10.30 8.82 2.29
C ARG A 14 -9.36 8.42 3.42
N VAL A 15 -9.84 7.67 4.42
CA VAL A 15 -9.01 7.17 5.51
C VAL A 15 -7.89 6.29 4.97
N TRP A 16 -8.21 5.38 4.06
CA TRP A 16 -7.21 4.51 3.42
C TRP A 16 -6.17 5.27 2.61
N LEU A 17 -6.60 6.30 1.89
CA LEU A 17 -5.68 7.17 1.17
C LEU A 17 -4.68 7.83 2.12
N VAL A 18 -5.16 8.34 3.26
CA VAL A 18 -4.29 8.93 4.29
C VAL A 18 -3.33 7.89 4.87
N LEU A 19 -3.83 6.68 5.19
CA LEU A 19 -3.00 5.60 5.72
C LEU A 19 -1.88 5.19 4.76
N LEU A 20 -2.14 5.10 3.45
CA LEU A 20 -1.12 4.80 2.45
C LEU A 20 -0.04 5.87 2.40
N GLY A 21 -0.43 7.15 2.43
CA GLY A 21 0.51 8.27 2.43
C GLY A 21 1.37 8.29 3.69
N VAL A 22 0.76 8.14 4.87
CA VAL A 22 1.48 8.10 6.15
C VAL A 22 2.42 6.90 6.22
N ALA A 23 1.95 5.71 5.85
CA ALA A 23 2.78 4.52 5.84
C ALA A 23 3.96 4.66 4.87
N SER A 24 3.75 5.18 3.66
CA SER A 24 4.84 5.48 2.72
C SER A 24 5.95 6.33 3.34
N VAL A 25 5.59 7.42 4.02
CA VAL A 25 6.55 8.31 4.68
C VAL A 25 7.28 7.60 5.82
N LEU A 26 6.56 6.89 6.69
CA LEU A 26 7.16 6.18 7.83
C LEU A 26 8.13 5.09 7.40
N PHE A 27 7.75 4.26 6.42
CA PHE A 27 8.61 3.19 5.89
C PHE A 27 9.84 3.76 5.19
N THR A 28 9.68 4.86 4.44
CA THR A 28 10.81 5.53 3.79
C THR A 28 11.78 6.12 4.83
N LEU A 29 11.26 6.77 5.88
CA LEU A 29 12.10 7.27 6.97
C LEU A 29 12.84 6.14 7.68
N MET A 30 12.17 5.02 7.95
CA MET A 30 12.80 3.85 8.57
C MET A 30 13.87 3.23 7.68
N ALA A 31 13.65 3.21 6.36
CA ALA A 31 14.63 2.79 5.38
C ALA A 31 15.88 3.67 5.42
N PHE A 32 15.72 5.00 5.39
CA PHE A 32 16.83 5.93 5.53
C PHE A 32 17.57 5.73 6.84
N PHE A 33 16.85 5.57 7.96
CA PHE A 33 17.49 5.29 9.23
C PHE A 33 18.35 4.02 9.14
N LYS A 34 17.78 2.90 8.68
CA LYS A 34 18.46 1.60 8.60
C LYS A 34 19.66 1.62 7.64
N LEU A 35 19.52 2.22 6.46
CA LEU A 35 20.56 2.27 5.44
C LEU A 35 21.76 3.16 5.82
N PHE A 36 21.53 4.23 6.59
CA PHE A 36 22.55 5.24 6.87
C PHE A 36 23.10 5.20 8.31
N THR A 37 22.51 4.39 9.21
CA THR A 37 22.98 4.23 10.61
C THR A 37 23.60 2.86 10.89
N ASP A 38 24.06 2.14 9.86
CA ASP A 38 24.67 0.80 9.94
C ASP A 38 23.74 -0.31 10.49
N ALA A 39 22.44 -0.03 10.58
CA ALA A 39 21.46 -0.96 11.11
C ALA A 39 20.87 -1.81 9.98
N ASP A 40 21.51 -2.95 9.67
CA ASP A 40 21.01 -4.00 8.76
C ASP A 40 20.48 -3.50 7.41
N ILE A 41 21.38 -3.42 6.43
CA ILE A 41 21.11 -2.93 5.07
C ILE A 41 19.99 -3.73 4.40
N SER A 42 19.90 -5.04 4.64
CA SER A 42 18.89 -5.89 4.01
C SER A 42 17.48 -5.45 4.41
N VAL A 43 17.26 -5.25 5.71
CA VAL A 43 16.03 -4.73 6.29
C VAL A 43 15.76 -3.30 5.81
N GLY A 44 16.78 -2.46 5.70
CA GLY A 44 16.66 -1.11 5.14
C GLY A 44 16.10 -1.09 3.70
N ILE A 45 16.53 -2.04 2.86
CA ILE A 45 16.02 -2.20 1.50
C ILE A 45 14.54 -2.64 1.50
N GLU A 46 14.15 -3.56 2.39
CA GLU A 46 12.76 -4.01 2.52
C GLU A 46 11.83 -2.85 2.91
N TYR A 47 12.25 -2.02 3.87
CA TYR A 47 11.53 -0.79 4.25
C TYR A 47 11.45 0.19 3.07
N LEU A 48 12.51 0.33 2.27
CA LEU A 48 12.53 1.23 1.12
C LEU A 48 11.55 0.78 0.04
N ILE A 49 11.58 -0.50 -0.33
CA ILE A 49 10.66 -1.08 -1.32
C ILE A 49 9.21 -0.90 -0.86
N THR A 50 8.92 -1.17 0.41
CA THR A 50 7.58 -1.01 0.97
C THR A 50 7.12 0.45 0.91
N GLY A 51 7.97 1.39 1.31
CA GLY A 51 7.70 2.82 1.21
C GLY A 51 7.39 3.26 -0.23
N LEU A 52 8.22 2.84 -1.19
CA LEU A 52 8.03 3.17 -2.61
C LEU A 52 6.75 2.59 -3.20
N VAL A 53 6.42 1.33 -2.88
CA VAL A 53 5.19 0.67 -3.35
C VAL A 53 3.96 1.38 -2.80
N LEU A 54 3.92 1.67 -1.49
CA LEU A 54 2.82 2.38 -0.87
C LEU A 54 2.68 3.82 -1.39
N GLY A 55 3.81 4.52 -1.55
CA GLY A 55 3.84 5.89 -2.10
C GLY A 55 3.38 5.98 -3.55
N THR A 56 3.82 5.04 -4.38
CA THR A 56 3.37 4.93 -5.77
C THR A 56 1.86 4.68 -5.83
N SER A 57 1.36 3.80 -4.97
CA SER A 57 -0.07 3.50 -4.86
C SER A 57 -0.88 4.73 -4.46
N PHE A 58 -0.42 5.45 -3.43
CA PHE A 58 -1.01 6.72 -3.02
C PHE A 58 -1.07 7.73 -4.17
N PHE A 59 0.04 7.90 -4.91
CA PHE A 59 0.11 8.82 -6.03
C PHE A 59 -0.81 8.44 -7.19
N LEU A 60 -0.84 7.15 -7.57
CA LEU A 60 -1.69 6.65 -8.64
C LEU A 60 -3.19 6.81 -8.31
N VAL A 61 -3.55 6.61 -7.05
CA VAL A 61 -4.91 6.89 -6.56
C VAL A 61 -5.22 8.38 -6.61
N LEU A 62 -4.31 9.23 -6.15
CA LEU A 62 -4.51 10.69 -6.08
C LEU A 62 -4.60 11.36 -7.47
N LYS A 63 -3.85 10.85 -8.46
CA LYS A 63 -3.90 11.29 -9.86
C LYS A 63 -5.16 10.88 -10.62
N ASN A 64 -6.16 10.29 -9.95
CA ASN A 64 -7.34 9.65 -10.56
C ASN A 64 -6.99 8.55 -11.57
N ASN A 65 -5.73 8.09 -11.60
CA ASN A 65 -5.28 7.10 -12.59
C ASN A 65 -5.69 5.67 -12.24
N LEU A 66 -6.00 5.42 -10.97
CA LEU A 66 -6.61 4.20 -10.49
C LEU A 66 -8.09 4.41 -10.27
N ASN A 67 -8.91 3.44 -10.68
CA ASN A 67 -10.30 3.35 -10.26
C ASN A 67 -10.30 2.90 -8.79
N ALA A 68 -9.98 3.85 -7.92
CA ALA A 68 -9.54 3.56 -6.56
C ALA A 68 -10.65 2.96 -5.69
N ARG A 69 -11.91 3.12 -6.12
CA ARG A 69 -13.08 2.43 -5.57
C ARG A 69 -13.09 0.92 -5.89
N ALA A 70 -12.60 0.52 -7.06
CA ALA A 70 -12.45 -0.88 -7.42
C ALA A 70 -11.22 -1.53 -6.74
N ALA A 71 -10.15 -0.76 -6.53
CA ALA A 71 -8.99 -1.21 -5.75
C ALA A 71 -9.33 -1.37 -4.26
N VAL A 72 -9.90 -0.33 -3.63
CA VAL A 72 -10.24 -0.32 -2.20
C VAL A 72 -11.47 -1.19 -1.90
N GLY A 73 -12.31 -1.52 -2.89
CA GLY A 73 -13.37 -2.52 -2.73
C GLY A 73 -12.88 -3.97 -2.80
N SER A 74 -11.62 -4.20 -3.17
CA SER A 74 -11.06 -5.54 -3.32
C SER A 74 -10.40 -6.01 -2.03
N ALA A 75 -10.87 -7.13 -1.47
CA ALA A 75 -10.26 -7.78 -0.32
C ALA A 75 -8.76 -8.10 -0.53
N LEU A 76 -8.35 -8.32 -1.79
CA LEU A 76 -6.96 -8.58 -2.16
C LEU A 76 -6.05 -7.36 -1.95
N PHE A 77 -6.58 -6.15 -2.14
CA PHE A 77 -5.84 -4.91 -1.89
C PHE A 77 -5.53 -4.76 -0.38
N PHE A 78 -6.52 -5.02 0.47
CA PHE A 78 -6.34 -4.98 1.93
C PHE A 78 -5.43 -6.09 2.43
N MET A 79 -5.62 -7.32 1.95
CA MET A 79 -4.74 -8.43 2.30
C MET A 79 -3.31 -8.13 1.89
N GLY A 80 -3.06 -7.68 0.65
CA GLY A 80 -1.72 -7.32 0.18
C GLY A 80 -1.08 -6.23 1.05
N TYR A 81 -1.84 -5.19 1.42
CA TYR A 81 -1.38 -4.15 2.33
C TYR A 81 -1.00 -4.71 3.72
N ILE A 82 -1.89 -5.52 4.32
CA ILE A 82 -1.63 -6.11 5.64
C ILE A 82 -0.41 -7.04 5.58
N PHE A 83 -0.30 -7.91 4.58
CA PHE A 83 0.84 -8.81 4.44
C PHE A 83 2.14 -8.07 4.15
N SER A 84 2.12 -6.97 3.39
CA SER A 84 3.33 -6.16 3.14
C SER A 84 3.77 -5.35 4.36
N VAL A 85 2.85 -4.88 5.20
CA VAL A 85 3.18 -4.11 6.40
C VAL A 85 3.51 -5.03 7.58
N VAL A 86 2.67 -6.02 7.85
CA VAL A 86 2.80 -6.94 8.98
C VAL A 86 3.83 -8.02 8.66
N GLY A 87 3.84 -8.56 7.44
CA GLY A 87 4.78 -9.61 7.04
C GLY A 87 6.24 -9.16 7.14
N LEU A 88 6.52 -7.86 6.97
CA LEU A 88 7.84 -7.27 7.18
C LEU A 88 8.38 -7.50 8.59
N ALA A 89 7.51 -7.56 9.59
CA ALA A 89 7.90 -7.83 10.98
C ALA A 89 8.15 -9.32 11.28
N PHE A 90 7.66 -10.24 10.45
CA PHE A 90 7.72 -11.68 10.72
C PHE A 90 8.75 -12.41 9.85
N SER A 91 8.72 -12.21 8.53
CA SER A 91 9.62 -12.91 7.61
C SER A 91 9.65 -12.24 6.22
N PRO A 92 10.84 -12.16 5.60
CA PRO A 92 11.00 -11.64 4.24
C PRO A 92 10.12 -12.36 3.20
N PHE A 93 9.81 -13.64 3.43
CA PHE A 93 8.95 -14.42 2.54
C PHE A 93 7.49 -13.91 2.54
N PHE A 94 6.91 -13.72 3.73
CA PHE A 94 5.53 -13.20 3.84
C PHE A 94 5.43 -11.75 3.40
N TRP A 95 6.46 -10.95 3.70
CA TRP A 95 6.60 -9.59 3.20
C TRP A 95 6.57 -9.54 1.66
N GLY A 96 7.43 -10.34 1.00
CA GLY A 96 7.51 -10.37 -0.46
C GLY A 96 6.20 -10.82 -1.12
N LEU A 97 5.55 -11.84 -0.55
CA LEU A 97 4.20 -12.25 -0.98
C LEU A 97 3.18 -11.10 -0.85
N GLY A 98 3.21 -10.38 0.27
CA GLY A 98 2.34 -9.22 0.48
C GLY A 98 2.53 -8.14 -0.57
N ILE A 99 3.79 -7.79 -0.87
CA ILE A 99 4.15 -6.82 -1.90
C ILE A 99 3.63 -7.26 -3.28
N ILE A 100 3.82 -8.53 -3.65
CA ILE A 100 3.38 -9.07 -4.94
C ILE A 100 1.85 -9.02 -5.05
N VAL A 101 1.13 -9.49 -4.03
CA VAL A 101 -0.34 -9.49 -4.00
C VAL A 101 -0.87 -8.05 -4.08
N PHE A 102 -0.26 -7.14 -3.35
CA PHE A 102 -0.63 -5.73 -3.35
C PHE A 102 -0.40 -5.08 -4.73
N ALA A 103 0.79 -5.24 -5.30
CA ALA A 103 1.12 -4.73 -6.63
C ALA A 103 0.22 -5.32 -7.72
N ALA A 104 -0.07 -6.62 -7.67
CA ALA A 104 -0.98 -7.28 -8.60
C ALA A 104 -2.39 -6.68 -8.52
N SER A 105 -2.90 -6.45 -7.30
CA SER A 105 -4.23 -5.84 -7.11
C SER A 105 -4.32 -4.42 -7.71
N LEU A 106 -3.24 -3.64 -7.60
CA LEU A 106 -3.12 -2.31 -8.20
C LEU A 106 -3.09 -2.38 -9.73
N ILE A 107 -2.33 -3.31 -10.30
CA ILE A 107 -2.25 -3.51 -11.75
C ILE A 107 -3.63 -3.91 -12.29
N THR A 108 -4.34 -4.83 -11.63
CA THR A 108 -5.69 -5.22 -12.01
C THR A 108 -6.66 -4.04 -11.94
N ALA A 109 -6.60 -3.23 -10.87
CA ALA A 109 -7.45 -2.05 -10.73
C ALA A 109 -7.13 -0.95 -11.76
N TYR A 110 -5.86 -0.82 -12.17
CA TYR A 110 -5.45 0.08 -13.24
C TYR A 110 -5.93 -0.41 -14.60
N ARG A 111 -5.76 -1.71 -14.89
CA ARG A 111 -6.17 -2.31 -16.16
C ARG A 111 -7.69 -2.26 -16.35
N ASN A 112 -8.48 -2.49 -15.30
CA ASN A 112 -9.94 -2.42 -15.35
C ASN A 112 -10.50 -0.98 -15.49
N ARG A 113 -9.64 0.04 -15.59
CA ARG A 113 -10.03 1.44 -15.88
C ARG A 113 -10.01 1.75 -17.39
N ILE A 114 -9.22 1.00 -18.18
CA ILE A 114 -9.13 1.10 -19.65
C ILE A 114 -10.24 0.25 -20.25
#